data_AF-A0A8J2SS44-F1
#
_entry.id   AF-A0A8J2SS44-F1
#
_cell.length_a   1.000
_cell.length_b   1.000
_cell.length_c   1.000
_cell.angle_alpha   90.00
_cell.angle_beta   90.00
_cell.angle_gamma   90.00
#
_symmetry.space_group_name_H-M   'P 1'
#
loop_
_entity.id
_entity.type
_entity.pdbx_description
1 polymer ?
#
loop_
_entity_poly.entity_id
_entity_poly.type
_entity_poly.pdbx_seq_one_letter_code
_entity_poly.pdbx_strand_id
1 'polypeptide(L)'
;MASQDAEYPAGVSDARLAACQQDVLKMVELAAQVAEGLAANVDPEAIGAPEANTIKEDAAMFLRLADGVQETMAQSRWPVEHAYARSAENLLLRRRLDEMVEEAQDELGHALRTHLAAALRDQAANAARPPEAGAEDEEAQLCRAMELVRKCEETAEAAGVRVPQATTAAAPPPAAAAPAPPAPAAPVAAPVAPVVAPPPAPVAQMDVEPAPAAAAPRWTGPEINKMTVPRLKAALKDLGLATDGVKAALKKRLIDAMSRAMLDDDT
;
A
#
# COMPACT_ATOMS: atom_id res chain seq x y z
N MET A 1 24.58 12.61 -35.42
CA MET A 1 24.41 11.29 -34.79
C MET A 1 25.45 11.16 -33.70
N ALA A 2 25.06 11.45 -32.46
CA ALA A 2 25.86 11.19 -31.26
C ALA A 2 24.93 10.42 -30.33
N SER A 3 25.09 9.10 -30.30
CA SER A 3 24.34 8.23 -29.41
C SER A 3 24.85 8.48 -28.00
N GLN A 4 23.97 9.00 -27.14
CA GLN A 4 24.18 8.99 -25.70
C GLN A 4 24.00 7.55 -25.24
N ASP A 5 25.11 6.82 -25.15
CA ASP A 5 25.22 5.64 -24.29
C ASP A 5 25.03 6.14 -22.85
N ALA A 6 23.78 6.08 -22.40
CA ALA A 6 23.44 6.24 -20.99
C ALA A 6 24.06 5.06 -20.24
N GLU A 7 25.24 5.33 -19.69
CA GLU A 7 25.99 4.52 -18.75
C GLU A 7 25.05 4.05 -17.63
N TYR A 8 24.52 2.83 -17.78
CA TYR A 8 23.79 2.14 -16.72
C TYR A 8 24.77 1.97 -15.55
N PRO A 9 24.40 2.38 -14.32
CA PRO A 9 25.31 2.28 -13.19
C PRO A 9 25.72 0.83 -13.01
N ALA A 10 27.01 0.57 -13.18
CA ALA A 10 27.60 -0.74 -13.06
C ALA A 10 27.24 -1.38 -11.71
N GLY A 11 26.62 -2.55 -11.78
CA GLY A 11 26.78 -3.58 -10.75
C GLY A 11 25.91 -3.43 -9.51
N VAL A 12 24.63 -3.80 -9.59
CA VAL A 12 24.10 -4.62 -8.50
C VAL A 12 24.90 -5.93 -8.55
N SER A 13 25.84 -6.10 -7.62
CA SER A 13 26.66 -7.30 -7.58
C SER A 13 25.77 -8.53 -7.41
N ASP A 14 26.14 -9.63 -8.06
CA ASP A 14 25.45 -10.93 -7.94
C ASP A 14 25.26 -11.33 -6.47
N ALA A 15 26.18 -10.91 -5.60
CA ALA A 15 26.09 -11.06 -4.16
C ALA A 15 24.88 -10.35 -3.53
N ARG A 16 24.53 -9.12 -3.97
CA ARG A 16 23.35 -8.41 -3.46
C ARG A 16 22.05 -9.05 -3.94
N LEU A 17 22.05 -9.57 -5.17
CA LEU A 17 20.90 -10.28 -5.72
C LEU A 17 20.68 -11.63 -5.00
N ALA A 18 21.75 -12.37 -4.75
CA ALA A 18 21.71 -13.61 -3.97
C ALA A 18 21.27 -13.36 -2.53
N ALA A 19 21.80 -12.33 -1.86
CA ALA A 19 21.37 -11.94 -0.51
C ALA A 19 19.87 -11.61 -0.48
N CYS A 20 19.40 -10.85 -1.47
CA CYS A 20 17.99 -10.54 -1.62
C CYS A 20 17.11 -11.78 -1.82
N GLN A 21 17.52 -12.72 -2.68
CA GLN A 21 16.77 -13.98 -2.87
C GLN A 21 16.70 -14.78 -1.57
N GLN A 22 17.81 -14.80 -0.82
CA GLN A 22 17.85 -15.47 0.49
C GLN A 22 16.93 -14.80 1.51
N ASP A 23 16.81 -13.48 1.50
CA ASP A 23 15.90 -12.76 2.39
C ASP A 23 14.42 -13.04 2.05
N VAL A 24 14.06 -13.11 0.77
CA VAL A 24 12.69 -13.50 0.38
C VAL A 24 12.39 -14.94 0.78
N LEU A 25 13.32 -15.87 0.58
CA LEU A 25 13.14 -17.27 1.03
C LEU A 25 12.93 -17.36 2.55
N LYS A 26 13.70 -16.60 3.34
CA LYS A 26 13.52 -16.53 4.80
C LYS A 26 12.16 -15.96 5.19
N MET A 27 11.69 -14.92 4.50
CA MET A 27 10.36 -14.35 4.76
C MET A 27 9.25 -15.36 4.47
N VAL A 28 9.37 -16.09 3.36
CA VAL A 28 8.41 -17.15 2.97
C VAL A 28 8.43 -18.29 3.98
N GLU A 29 9.61 -18.71 4.43
CA GLU A 29 9.76 -19.75 5.46
C GLU A 29 9.16 -19.32 6.80
N LEU A 30 9.39 -18.08 7.22
CA LEU A 30 8.80 -17.54 8.45
C LEU A 30 7.27 -17.43 8.37
N ALA A 31 6.74 -17.01 7.22
CA ALA A 31 5.29 -16.99 6.97
C ALA A 31 4.68 -18.40 7.01
N ALA A 32 5.38 -19.40 6.45
CA ALA A 32 4.95 -20.79 6.51
C ALA A 32 4.92 -21.32 7.96
N GLN A 33 5.95 -21.03 8.76
CA GLN A 33 5.99 -21.40 10.18
C GLN A 33 4.84 -20.77 10.98
N VAL A 34 4.50 -19.51 10.70
CA VAL A 34 3.37 -18.83 11.32
C VAL A 34 2.04 -19.50 10.92
N ALA A 35 1.86 -19.82 9.63
CA ALA A 35 0.67 -20.50 9.14
C ALA A 35 0.51 -21.90 9.74
N GLU A 36 1.60 -22.68 9.86
CA GLU A 36 1.60 -23.97 10.55
C GLU A 36 1.25 -23.83 12.04
N GLY A 37 1.82 -22.83 12.72
CA GLY A 37 1.51 -22.53 14.12
C GLY A 37 0.05 -22.15 14.32
N LEU A 38 -0.52 -21.33 13.43
CA LEU A 38 -1.95 -20.99 13.43
C LEU A 38 -2.81 -22.24 13.22
N ALA A 39 -2.53 -23.04 12.20
CA ALA A 39 -3.30 -24.24 11.90
C ALA A 39 -3.27 -25.27 13.06
N ALA A 40 -2.13 -25.39 13.74
CA ALA A 40 -1.94 -26.34 14.84
C ALA A 40 -2.58 -25.88 16.16
N ASN A 41 -2.60 -24.58 16.45
CA ASN A 41 -3.03 -24.05 17.75
C ASN A 41 -4.46 -23.50 17.76
N VAL A 42 -5.16 -23.47 16.62
CA VAL A 42 -6.56 -23.05 16.55
C VAL A 42 -7.47 -24.13 17.14
N ASP A 43 -7.97 -23.85 18.35
CA ASP A 43 -8.94 -24.68 19.06
C ASP A 43 -10.38 -24.34 18.60
N PRO A 44 -11.08 -25.27 17.91
CA PRO A 44 -12.44 -25.04 17.43
C PRO A 44 -13.47 -24.88 18.56
N GLU A 45 -13.19 -25.33 19.77
CA GLU A 45 -14.10 -25.15 20.91
C GLU A 45 -14.01 -23.71 21.47
N ALA A 46 -12.85 -23.07 21.34
CA ALA A 46 -12.62 -21.73 21.89
C ALA A 46 -13.21 -20.61 21.01
N ILE A 47 -13.11 -20.75 19.68
CA ILE A 47 -13.53 -19.71 18.71
C ILE A 47 -14.74 -20.11 17.86
N GLY A 48 -15.24 -21.33 18.03
CA GLY A 48 -16.33 -21.87 17.22
C GLY A 48 -15.85 -22.52 15.93
N ALA A 49 -16.50 -23.63 15.58
CA ALA A 49 -16.16 -24.45 14.42
C ALA A 49 -16.09 -23.72 13.06
N PRO A 50 -17.00 -22.79 12.70
CA PRO A 50 -16.92 -22.15 11.38
C PRO A 50 -15.69 -21.25 11.24
N GLU A 51 -15.39 -20.45 12.26
CA GLU A 51 -14.24 -19.53 12.26
C GLU A 51 -12.92 -20.31 12.30
N ALA A 52 -12.86 -21.38 13.09
CA ALA A 52 -11.70 -22.27 13.13
C ALA A 52 -11.42 -22.95 11.78
N ASN A 53 -12.45 -23.29 11.03
CA ASN A 53 -12.30 -23.86 9.69
C ASN A 53 -11.77 -22.83 8.70
N THR A 54 -12.28 -21.60 8.72
CA THR A 54 -11.77 -20.52 7.85
C THR A 54 -10.29 -20.23 8.11
N ILE A 55 -9.88 -20.12 9.38
CA ILE A 55 -8.46 -19.89 9.72
C ILE A 55 -7.56 -21.03 9.23
N LYS A 56 -8.03 -22.29 9.30
CA LYS A 56 -7.30 -23.45 8.79
C LYS A 56 -7.22 -23.46 7.26
N GLU A 57 -8.30 -23.07 6.58
CA GLU A 57 -8.33 -22.95 5.12
C GLU A 57 -7.38 -21.86 4.62
N ASP A 58 -7.37 -20.70 5.29
CA ASP A 58 -6.47 -19.59 4.98
C ASP A 58 -5.01 -19.98 5.23
N ALA A 59 -4.71 -20.59 6.38
CA ALA A 59 -3.37 -21.12 6.66
C ALA A 59 -2.91 -22.12 5.60
N ALA A 60 -3.79 -23.03 5.16
CA ALA A 60 -3.50 -23.99 4.09
C ALA A 60 -3.35 -23.32 2.70
N MET A 61 -4.00 -22.18 2.46
CA MET A 61 -3.78 -21.38 1.24
C MET A 61 -2.39 -20.74 1.27
N PHE A 62 -1.99 -20.14 2.40
CA PHE A 62 -0.67 -19.53 2.57
C PHE A 62 0.47 -20.54 2.39
N LEU A 63 0.34 -21.75 2.93
CA LEU A 63 1.35 -22.80 2.75
C LEU A 63 1.51 -23.20 1.29
N ARG A 64 0.40 -23.36 0.54
CA ARG A 64 0.46 -23.63 -0.90
C ARG A 64 1.11 -22.49 -1.69
N LEU A 65 0.88 -21.23 -1.28
CA LEU A 65 1.51 -20.08 -1.90
C LEU A 65 3.02 -20.06 -1.62
N ALA A 66 3.43 -20.36 -0.38
CA ALA A 66 4.83 -20.47 0.02
C ALA A 66 5.57 -21.55 -0.78
N ASP A 67 4.97 -22.72 -0.92
CA ASP A 67 5.49 -23.82 -1.75
C ASP A 67 5.64 -23.39 -3.21
N GLY A 68 4.64 -22.71 -3.78
CA GLY A 68 4.68 -22.21 -5.15
C GLY A 68 5.80 -21.17 -5.37
N VAL A 69 6.06 -20.30 -4.40
CA VAL A 69 7.17 -19.34 -4.46
C VAL A 69 8.52 -20.06 -4.38
N GLN A 70 8.68 -21.02 -3.47
CA GLN A 70 9.90 -21.82 -3.35
C GLN A 70 10.16 -22.62 -4.63
N GLU A 71 9.15 -23.28 -5.19
CA GLU A 71 9.25 -24.04 -6.43
C GLU A 71 9.59 -23.12 -7.60
N THR A 72 8.93 -21.96 -7.71
CA THR A 72 9.23 -20.99 -8.77
C THR A 72 10.67 -20.50 -8.66
N MET A 73 11.17 -20.22 -7.46
CA MET A 73 12.57 -19.84 -7.25
C MET A 73 13.55 -20.99 -7.57
N ALA A 74 13.21 -22.23 -7.23
CA ALA A 74 14.03 -23.40 -7.51
C ALA A 74 14.10 -23.74 -9.01
N GLN A 75 12.96 -23.66 -9.71
CA GLN A 75 12.86 -23.88 -11.16
C GLN A 75 13.50 -22.74 -11.95
N SER A 76 13.41 -21.52 -11.42
CA SER A 76 14.15 -20.36 -11.89
C SER A 76 15.63 -20.50 -11.49
N ARG A 77 16.37 -21.41 -12.12
CA ARG A 77 17.83 -21.27 -12.27
C ARG A 77 18.07 -19.95 -13.02
N TRP A 78 18.03 -18.82 -12.32
CA TRP A 78 18.21 -17.49 -12.87
C TRP A 78 19.63 -17.42 -13.44
N PRO A 79 19.82 -17.40 -14.76
CA PRO A 79 21.08 -16.95 -15.29
C PRO A 79 21.14 -15.47 -14.95
N VAL A 80 22.14 -15.07 -14.18
CA VAL A 80 22.45 -13.68 -13.82
C VAL A 80 22.41 -12.76 -15.06
N GLU A 81 22.71 -13.30 -16.24
CA GLU A 81 22.67 -12.58 -17.52
C GLU A 81 21.26 -12.10 -17.94
N HIS A 82 20.18 -12.76 -17.50
CA HIS A 82 18.81 -12.28 -17.72
C HIS A 82 18.29 -11.32 -16.63
N ALA A 83 19.02 -11.19 -15.52
CA ALA A 83 18.62 -10.33 -14.40
C ALA A 83 18.71 -8.83 -14.75
N TYR A 84 19.60 -8.42 -15.66
CA TYR A 84 19.73 -7.02 -16.05
C TYR A 84 18.57 -6.53 -16.93
N ALA A 85 18.18 -7.30 -17.95
CA ALA A 85 17.10 -6.92 -18.86
C ALA A 85 15.71 -6.97 -18.21
N ARG A 86 15.51 -7.85 -17.22
CA ARG A 86 14.27 -7.93 -16.41
C ARG A 86 14.36 -7.19 -15.07
N SER A 87 15.44 -6.45 -14.80
CA SER A 87 15.61 -5.77 -13.50
C SER A 87 14.50 -4.77 -13.20
N ALA A 88 14.02 -4.04 -14.21
CA ALA A 88 12.92 -3.09 -14.07
C ALA A 88 11.58 -3.78 -13.80
N GLU A 89 11.26 -4.86 -14.52
CA GLU A 89 10.05 -5.66 -14.28
C GLU A 89 10.11 -6.38 -12.93
N ASN A 90 11.27 -6.90 -12.53
CA ASN A 90 11.47 -7.48 -11.20
C ASN A 90 11.37 -6.43 -10.08
N LEU A 91 11.84 -5.21 -10.29
CA LEU A 91 11.66 -4.11 -9.34
C LEU A 91 10.18 -3.74 -9.18
N LEU A 92 9.42 -3.75 -10.28
CA LEU A 92 7.98 -3.52 -10.25
C LEU A 92 7.23 -4.68 -9.57
N LEU A 93 7.57 -5.93 -9.90
CA LEU A 93 7.02 -7.11 -9.23
C LEU A 93 7.34 -7.11 -7.74
N ARG A 94 8.56 -6.70 -7.36
CA ARG A 94 8.96 -6.61 -5.95
C ARG A 94 8.20 -5.53 -5.21
N ARG A 95 8.07 -4.33 -5.78
CA ARG A 95 7.20 -3.29 -5.19
C ARG A 95 5.76 -3.78 -5.02
N ARG A 96 5.24 -4.51 -6.00
CA ARG A 96 3.89 -5.05 -5.94
C ARG A 96 3.75 -6.13 -4.86
N LEU A 97 4.77 -6.97 -4.68
CA LEU A 97 4.82 -7.95 -3.58
C LEU A 97 4.92 -7.24 -2.22
N ASP A 98 5.75 -6.22 -2.08
CA ASP A 98 5.87 -5.44 -0.84
C ASP A 98 4.53 -4.74 -0.52
N GLU A 99 3.87 -4.13 -1.51
CA GLU A 99 2.52 -3.54 -1.38
C GLU A 99 1.48 -4.58 -0.96
N MET A 100 1.47 -5.77 -1.57
CA MET A 100 0.56 -6.86 -1.19
C MET A 100 0.82 -7.39 0.22
N VAL A 101 2.09 -7.47 0.64
CA VAL A 101 2.45 -7.91 1.99
C VAL A 101 2.02 -6.88 3.03
N GLU A 102 2.21 -5.58 2.75
CA GLU A 102 1.76 -4.49 3.62
C GLU A 102 0.23 -4.46 3.74
N GLU A 103 -0.50 -4.60 2.63
CA GLU A 103 -1.97 -4.69 2.61
C GLU A 103 -2.47 -5.92 3.38
N ALA A 104 -1.86 -7.09 3.17
CA ALA A 104 -2.22 -8.31 3.91
C ALA A 104 -1.94 -8.19 5.42
N GLN A 105 -0.84 -7.53 5.82
CA GLN A 105 -0.53 -7.27 7.23
C GLN A 105 -1.53 -6.31 7.86
N ASP A 106 -1.95 -5.27 7.14
CA ASP A 106 -2.96 -4.33 7.59
C ASP A 106 -4.35 -4.97 7.73
N GLU A 107 -4.75 -5.78 6.75
CA GLU A 107 -6.00 -6.54 6.78
C GLU A 107 -6.01 -7.57 7.92
N LEU A 108 -4.95 -8.36 8.06
CA LEU A 108 -4.81 -9.33 9.16
C LEU A 108 -4.81 -8.61 10.52
N GLY A 109 -4.06 -7.51 10.64
CA GLY A 109 -4.03 -6.69 11.84
C GLY A 109 -5.40 -6.09 12.15
N HIS A 110 -6.16 -5.66 11.15
CA HIS A 110 -7.52 -5.16 11.31
C HIS A 110 -8.50 -6.25 11.74
N ALA A 111 -8.44 -7.43 11.13
CA ALA A 111 -9.25 -8.58 11.49
C ALA A 111 -8.99 -8.99 12.95
N LEU A 112 -7.72 -9.17 13.34
CA LEU A 112 -7.34 -9.51 14.71
C LEU A 112 -7.83 -8.48 15.73
N ARG A 113 -7.66 -7.17 15.45
CA ARG A 113 -8.18 -6.10 16.33
C ARG A 113 -9.70 -6.16 16.45
N THR A 114 -10.41 -6.46 15.36
CA THR A 114 -11.87 -6.52 15.34
C THR A 114 -12.41 -7.72 16.13
N HIS A 115 -11.81 -8.91 15.93
CA HIS A 115 -12.16 -10.11 16.70
C HIS A 115 -11.82 -9.95 18.19
N LEU A 116 -10.65 -9.38 18.52
CA LEU A 116 -10.28 -9.09 19.91
C LEU A 116 -11.27 -8.11 20.56
N ALA A 117 -11.65 -7.04 19.86
CA ALA A 117 -12.61 -6.08 20.35
C ALA A 117 -14.02 -6.68 20.53
N ALA A 118 -14.41 -7.65 19.71
CA ALA A 118 -15.65 -8.40 19.87
C ALA A 118 -15.59 -9.31 21.10
N ALA A 119 -14.51 -10.09 21.25
CA ALA A 119 -14.30 -10.97 22.40
C ALA A 119 -14.29 -10.18 23.73
N LEU A 120 -13.64 -9.03 23.78
CA LEU A 120 -13.65 -8.16 24.96
C LEU A 120 -15.04 -7.59 25.27
N ARG A 121 -15.84 -7.28 24.24
CA ARG A 121 -17.24 -6.84 24.43
C ARG A 121 -18.11 -7.96 24.99
N ASP A 122 -17.96 -9.18 24.50
CA ASP A 122 -18.71 -10.34 25.00
C ASP A 122 -18.29 -10.69 26.43
N GLN A 123 -17.01 -10.58 26.76
CA GLN A 123 -16.51 -10.76 28.12
C GLN A 123 -17.07 -9.69 29.07
N ALA A 124 -17.10 -8.42 28.65
CA ALA A 124 -17.70 -7.34 29.43
C ALA A 124 -19.22 -7.54 29.62
N ALA A 125 -19.93 -8.00 28.59
CA ALA A 125 -21.35 -8.31 28.67
C ALA A 125 -21.63 -9.48 29.61
N ASN A 126 -20.77 -10.50 29.62
CA ASN A 126 -20.85 -11.62 30.56
C ASN A 126 -20.51 -11.20 31.99
N ALA A 127 -19.54 -10.31 32.20
CA ALA A 127 -19.23 -9.76 33.52
C ALA A 127 -20.35 -8.86 34.06
N ALA A 128 -21.10 -8.20 33.17
CA ALA A 128 -22.24 -7.36 33.53
C ALA A 128 -23.53 -8.15 33.83
N ARG A 129 -23.56 -9.47 33.58
CA ARG A 129 -24.70 -10.29 34.01
C ARG A 129 -24.74 -10.30 35.53
N PRO A 130 -25.89 -9.96 36.15
CA PRO A 130 -26.02 -10.03 37.59
C PRO A 130 -25.69 -11.47 38.04
N PRO A 131 -24.82 -11.64 39.05
CA PRO A 131 -24.47 -12.96 39.53
C PRO A 131 -25.76 -13.67 39.92
N GLU A 132 -26.02 -14.84 39.34
CA GLU A 132 -27.08 -15.70 39.85
C GLU A 132 -26.80 -15.94 41.32
N ALA A 133 -27.79 -15.61 42.16
CA ALA A 133 -27.63 -15.44 43.60
C ALA A 133 -26.86 -16.61 44.24
N GLY A 134 -25.57 -16.40 44.54
CA GLY A 134 -24.72 -17.41 45.17
C GLY A 134 -23.19 -17.31 44.97
N ALA A 135 -22.62 -16.25 44.39
CA ALA A 135 -21.18 -16.19 44.09
C ALA A 135 -20.41 -15.17 44.96
N GLU A 136 -19.69 -15.63 45.97
CA GLU A 136 -18.77 -14.85 46.80
C GLU A 136 -17.40 -14.60 46.13
N ASP A 137 -17.28 -14.53 44.80
CA ASP A 137 -15.95 -14.51 44.16
C ASP A 137 -15.82 -13.58 42.94
N GLU A 138 -16.38 -12.38 43.07
CA GLU A 138 -16.20 -11.28 42.12
C GLU A 138 -14.72 -10.90 41.97
N GLU A 139 -13.94 -10.99 43.06
CA GLU A 139 -12.51 -10.68 43.06
C GLU A 139 -11.70 -11.70 42.26
N ALA A 140 -11.97 -13.01 42.36
CA ALA A 140 -11.30 -13.98 41.50
C ALA A 140 -11.76 -13.91 40.04
N GLN A 141 -12.98 -13.45 39.75
CA GLN A 141 -13.39 -13.20 38.36
C GLN A 141 -12.61 -12.03 37.76
N LEU A 142 -12.44 -10.93 38.48
CA LEU A 142 -11.63 -9.80 38.03
C LEU A 142 -10.16 -10.19 37.84
N CYS A 143 -9.57 -10.93 38.78
CA CYS A 143 -8.19 -11.43 38.68
C CYS A 143 -8.00 -12.32 37.44
N ARG A 144 -8.93 -13.24 37.16
CA ARG A 144 -8.90 -14.09 35.95
C ARG A 144 -9.01 -13.28 34.66
N ALA A 145 -9.86 -12.25 34.64
CA ALA A 145 -9.99 -11.37 33.48
C ALA A 145 -8.71 -10.57 33.20
N MET A 146 -8.07 -10.01 34.23
CA MET A 146 -6.80 -9.28 34.05
C MET A 146 -5.65 -10.20 33.62
N GLU A 147 -5.62 -11.44 34.11
CA GLU A 147 -4.60 -12.42 33.73
C GLU A 147 -4.72 -12.84 32.25
N LEU A 148 -5.96 -12.94 31.75
CA LEU A 148 -6.25 -13.16 30.34
C LEU A 148 -5.79 -12.00 29.45
N VAL A 149 -6.07 -10.75 29.85
CA VAL A 149 -5.61 -9.56 29.12
C VAL A 149 -4.08 -9.53 29.05
N ARG A 150 -3.40 -9.80 30.16
CA ARG A 150 -1.94 -9.88 30.22
C ARG A 150 -1.38 -10.96 29.29
N LYS A 151 -2.00 -12.15 29.26
CA LYS A 151 -1.61 -13.22 28.32
C LYS A 151 -1.78 -12.80 26.86
N CYS A 152 -2.86 -12.11 26.53
CA CYS A 152 -3.08 -11.60 25.17
C CYS A 152 -2.00 -10.58 24.77
N GLU A 153 -1.61 -9.67 25.66
CA GLU A 153 -0.50 -8.72 25.41
C GLU A 153 0.83 -9.43 25.20
N GLU A 154 1.16 -10.41 26.04
CA GLU A 154 2.40 -11.19 25.94
C GLU A 154 2.47 -12.01 24.64
N THR A 155 1.33 -12.54 24.19
CA THR A 155 1.23 -13.28 22.92
C THR A 155 1.36 -12.35 21.71
N ALA A 156 0.79 -11.15 21.78
CA ALA A 156 0.92 -10.14 20.72
C ALA A 156 2.35 -9.60 20.62
N GLU A 157 3.03 -9.39 21.75
CA GLU A 157 4.44 -8.98 21.79
C GLU A 157 5.36 -10.08 21.24
N ALA A 158 5.13 -11.34 21.59
CA ALA A 158 5.85 -12.48 21.03
C ALA A 158 5.66 -12.62 19.50
N ALA A 159 4.51 -12.21 18.98
CA ALA A 159 4.21 -12.16 17.55
C ALA A 159 4.75 -10.89 16.84
N GLY A 160 5.39 -9.97 17.56
CA GLY A 160 5.88 -8.70 17.01
C GLY A 160 4.78 -7.70 16.65
N VAL A 161 3.53 -7.96 17.06
CA VAL A 161 2.38 -7.09 16.82
C VAL A 161 2.37 -6.01 17.90
N ARG A 162 2.72 -4.77 17.55
CA ARG A 162 2.55 -3.63 18.46
C ARG A 162 1.06 -3.40 18.70
N VAL A 163 0.56 -3.84 19.84
CA VAL A 163 -0.74 -3.40 20.38
C VAL A 163 -0.54 -1.97 20.87
N PRO A 164 -1.26 -0.97 20.33
CA PRO A 164 -1.19 0.37 20.89
C PRO A 164 -1.71 0.31 22.33
N GLN A 165 -0.85 0.63 23.30
CA GLN A 165 -1.28 0.74 24.70
C GLN A 165 -2.49 1.66 24.75
N ALA A 166 -3.61 1.13 25.27
CA ALA A 166 -4.76 1.93 25.62
C ALA A 166 -4.32 2.88 26.73
N THR A 167 -3.83 4.05 26.35
CA THR A 167 -3.64 5.15 27.27
C THR A 167 -5.03 5.51 27.74
N THR A 168 -5.35 5.16 28.99
CA THR A 168 -6.48 5.70 29.72
C THR A 168 -6.22 7.19 29.87
N ALA A 169 -6.54 7.94 28.82
CA ALA A 169 -6.41 9.37 28.78
C ALA A 169 -7.46 9.94 29.74
N ALA A 170 -7.02 10.21 30.97
CA ALA A 170 -7.73 11.10 31.87
C ALA A 170 -8.08 12.38 31.09
N ALA A 171 -9.37 12.73 31.09
CA ALA A 171 -9.88 13.90 30.40
C ALA A 171 -9.02 15.14 30.72
N PRO A 172 -8.53 15.88 29.72
CA PRO A 172 -7.72 17.06 29.99
C PRO A 172 -8.58 18.12 30.69
N PRO A 173 -8.06 18.81 31.73
CA PRO A 173 -8.75 19.94 32.33
C PRO A 173 -8.96 21.06 31.30
N PRO A 174 -10.03 21.87 31.42
CA PRO A 174 -10.37 22.90 30.44
C PRO A 174 -9.22 23.90 30.29
N ALA A 175 -8.76 24.08 29.05
CA ALA A 175 -7.67 24.98 28.70
C ALA A 175 -8.02 26.44 29.04
N ALA A 176 -7.16 27.06 29.85
CA ALA A 176 -7.18 28.50 30.08
C ALA A 176 -6.92 29.25 28.77
N ALA A 177 -7.69 30.31 28.55
CA ALA A 177 -7.70 31.12 27.33
C ALA A 177 -6.29 31.61 26.94
N ALA A 178 -5.86 31.25 25.73
CA ALA A 178 -4.67 31.79 25.11
C ALA A 178 -4.90 33.26 24.67
N PRO A 179 -3.92 34.16 24.86
CA PRO A 179 -4.01 35.54 24.38
C PRO A 179 -3.91 35.61 22.85
N ALA A 180 -4.59 36.61 22.29
CA ALA A 180 -4.79 36.82 20.86
C ALA A 180 -3.47 36.99 20.07
N PRO A 181 -3.41 36.50 18.82
CA PRO A 181 -2.25 36.70 17.95
C PRO A 181 -2.16 38.17 17.47
N PRO A 182 -0.95 38.73 17.28
CA PRO A 182 -0.78 40.05 16.69
C PRO A 182 -1.11 40.07 15.20
N ALA A 183 -1.63 41.22 14.76
CA ALA A 183 -2.14 41.47 13.41
C ALA A 183 -1.07 41.35 12.31
N PRO A 184 -1.42 40.84 11.11
CA PRO A 184 -0.52 40.78 9.98
C PRO A 184 -0.30 42.16 9.36
N ALA A 185 0.97 42.49 9.08
CA ALA A 185 1.38 43.69 8.36
C ALA A 185 0.99 43.62 6.87
N ALA A 186 0.67 44.79 6.32
CA ALA A 186 0.12 45.02 4.99
C ALA A 186 1.03 44.54 3.82
N PRO A 187 0.43 44.18 2.67
CA PRO A 187 1.17 43.83 1.45
C PRO A 187 1.70 45.07 0.73
N VAL A 188 2.98 45.06 0.38
CA VAL A 188 3.61 46.06 -0.51
C VAL A 188 3.43 45.63 -1.96
N ALA A 189 3.06 46.61 -2.78
CA ALA A 189 2.66 46.50 -4.18
C ALA A 189 3.78 46.07 -5.15
N ALA A 190 3.36 45.37 -6.21
CA ALA A 190 4.04 45.23 -7.51
C ALA A 190 4.17 46.62 -8.19
N PRO A 191 5.05 46.87 -9.20
CA PRO A 191 4.98 46.19 -10.52
C PRO A 191 6.34 46.03 -11.23
N VAL A 192 6.42 45.32 -12.36
CA VAL A 192 7.05 45.76 -13.63
C VAL A 192 6.65 44.79 -14.76
N ALA A 193 6.36 45.39 -15.91
CA ALA A 193 5.72 44.87 -17.11
C ALA A 193 6.73 44.21 -18.12
N PRO A 194 6.27 43.75 -19.31
CA PRO A 194 6.86 42.64 -20.07
C PRO A 194 7.89 43.07 -21.11
N VAL A 195 8.80 42.14 -21.47
CA VAL A 195 9.61 42.25 -22.69
C VAL A 195 9.01 41.34 -23.76
N VAL A 196 8.52 41.99 -24.81
CA VAL A 196 8.05 41.42 -26.07
C VAL A 196 9.25 41.05 -26.94
N ALA A 197 9.30 39.81 -27.44
CA ALA A 197 10.22 39.39 -28.49
C ALA A 197 9.44 39.07 -29.79
N PRO A 198 9.99 39.37 -30.98
CA PRO A 198 9.31 39.28 -32.26
C PRO A 198 9.14 37.84 -32.79
N PRO A 199 8.16 37.61 -33.68
CA PRO A 199 7.86 36.28 -34.25
C PRO A 199 8.86 35.88 -35.36
N PRO A 200 9.25 34.60 -35.46
CA PRO A 200 9.93 34.09 -36.65
C PRO A 200 8.94 33.74 -37.79
N ALA A 201 9.49 33.83 -39.00
CA ALA A 201 8.85 33.75 -40.30
C ALA A 201 8.11 32.42 -40.60
N PRO A 202 7.16 32.42 -41.56
CA PRO A 202 6.44 31.22 -42.00
C PRO A 202 7.36 30.31 -42.81
N VAL A 203 7.58 29.10 -42.32
CA VAL A 203 8.15 28.00 -43.11
C VAL A 203 7.03 27.31 -43.89
N ALA A 204 7.28 27.16 -45.18
CA ALA A 204 6.39 26.55 -46.16
C ALA A 204 5.95 25.14 -45.75
N GLN A 205 4.64 24.90 -45.81
CA GLN A 205 4.06 23.56 -45.72
C GLN A 205 4.49 22.76 -46.96
N MET A 206 5.40 21.82 -46.76
CA MET A 206 5.55 20.69 -47.68
C MET A 206 4.47 19.67 -47.36
N ASP A 207 3.68 19.36 -48.38
CA ASP A 207 2.72 18.28 -48.44
C ASP A 207 3.51 16.96 -48.26
N VAL A 208 3.48 16.41 -47.04
CA VAL A 208 4.08 15.11 -46.72
C VAL A 208 2.96 14.09 -46.62
N GLU A 209 3.03 13.17 -47.58
CA GLU A 209 2.35 11.88 -47.70
C GLU A 209 2.11 11.20 -46.33
N PRO A 210 0.89 10.67 -46.07
CA PRO A 210 0.53 10.17 -44.74
C PRO A 210 1.31 8.89 -44.40
N ALA A 211 2.33 9.06 -43.56
CA ALA A 211 3.04 7.98 -42.90
C ALA A 211 2.09 7.18 -42.00
N PRO A 212 2.32 5.86 -41.86
CA PRO A 212 1.45 4.97 -41.06
C PRO A 212 1.32 5.48 -39.63
N ALA A 213 0.08 5.48 -39.12
CA ALA A 213 -0.31 5.97 -37.81
C ALA A 213 0.65 5.47 -36.72
N ALA A 214 1.54 6.36 -36.27
CA ALA A 214 2.42 6.10 -35.14
C ALA A 214 1.54 5.86 -33.91
N ALA A 215 1.73 4.71 -33.26
CA ALA A 215 1.01 4.32 -32.07
C ALA A 215 0.95 5.49 -31.07
N ALA A 216 -0.26 5.86 -30.65
CA ALA A 216 -0.47 6.99 -29.77
C ALA A 216 0.40 6.84 -28.50
N PRO A 217 1.11 7.89 -28.07
CA PRO A 217 1.95 7.84 -26.88
C PRO A 217 1.12 7.45 -25.65
N ARG A 218 1.42 6.29 -25.07
CA ARG A 218 0.78 5.80 -23.84
C ARG A 218 1.51 6.35 -22.62
N TRP A 219 0.94 7.37 -21.97
CA TRP A 219 1.44 7.89 -20.69
C TRP A 219 1.04 7.01 -19.51
N THR A 220 1.94 6.83 -18.54
CA THR A 220 1.63 6.08 -17.31
C THR A 220 1.01 6.99 -16.23
N GLY A 221 0.19 6.44 -15.34
CA GLY A 221 -0.44 7.19 -14.23
C GLY A 221 0.55 8.03 -13.38
N PRO A 222 1.74 7.50 -13.02
CA PRO A 222 2.77 8.27 -12.31
C PRO A 222 3.33 9.44 -13.12
N GLU A 223 3.43 9.32 -14.45
CA GLU A 223 3.90 10.40 -15.32
C GLU A 223 2.88 11.54 -15.38
N ILE A 224 1.60 11.21 -15.55
CA ILE A 224 0.48 12.18 -15.54
C ILE A 224 0.50 12.99 -14.23
N ASN A 225 0.83 12.33 -13.11
CA ASN A 225 0.89 13.00 -11.82
C ASN A 225 1.99 14.07 -11.73
N LYS A 226 3.09 13.90 -12.46
CA LYS A 226 4.23 14.83 -12.53
C LYS A 226 4.04 15.93 -13.59
N MET A 227 3.06 15.81 -14.49
CA MET A 227 2.84 16.81 -15.54
C MET A 227 2.39 18.17 -14.96
N THR A 228 2.87 19.24 -15.60
CA THR A 228 2.43 20.62 -15.36
C THR A 228 1.10 20.87 -16.08
N VAL A 229 0.34 21.88 -15.63
CA VAL A 229 -0.97 22.22 -16.23
C VAL A 229 -0.89 22.48 -17.75
N PRO A 230 0.11 23.20 -18.30
CA PRO A 230 0.23 23.39 -19.74
C PRO A 230 0.41 22.08 -20.50
N ARG A 231 1.21 21.15 -19.95
CA ARG A 231 1.46 19.84 -20.57
C ARG A 231 0.22 18.94 -20.52
N LEU A 232 -0.55 18.99 -19.43
CA LEU A 232 -1.84 18.30 -19.32
C LEU A 232 -2.86 18.83 -20.34
N LYS A 233 -2.92 20.15 -20.54
CA LYS A 233 -3.82 20.74 -21.54
C LYS A 233 -3.42 20.38 -22.98
N ALA A 234 -2.12 20.32 -23.28
CA ALA A 234 -1.64 19.87 -24.58
C ALA A 234 -2.07 18.41 -24.84
N ALA A 235 -1.79 17.50 -23.90
CA ALA A 235 -2.18 16.10 -24.04
C ALA A 235 -3.70 15.90 -24.19
N LEU A 236 -4.51 16.62 -23.42
CA LEU A 236 -5.97 16.59 -23.56
C LEU A 236 -6.44 17.15 -24.90
N LYS A 237 -5.78 18.19 -25.42
CA LYS A 237 -6.10 18.77 -26.73
C LYS A 237 -5.77 17.80 -27.86
N ASP A 238 -4.65 17.09 -27.76
CA ASP A 238 -4.25 16.07 -28.73
C ASP A 238 -5.24 14.90 -28.76
N LEU A 239 -5.87 14.60 -27.62
CA LEU A 239 -6.96 13.61 -27.50
C LEU A 239 -8.35 14.16 -27.83
N GLY A 240 -8.48 15.44 -28.19
CA GLY A 240 -9.78 16.06 -28.49
C GLY A 240 -10.70 16.24 -27.28
N LEU A 241 -10.16 16.24 -26.05
CA LEU A 241 -10.90 16.36 -24.79
C LEU A 241 -10.95 17.81 -24.29
N ALA A 242 -11.95 18.11 -23.45
CA ALA A 242 -12.11 19.43 -22.84
C ALA A 242 -10.91 19.80 -21.94
N THR A 243 -10.36 21.01 -22.13
CA THR A 243 -9.15 21.50 -21.42
C THR A 243 -9.44 22.50 -20.30
N ASP A 244 -10.70 22.68 -19.94
CA ASP A 244 -11.15 23.64 -18.93
C ASP A 244 -11.08 23.07 -17.51
N GLY A 245 -10.82 23.92 -16.52
CA GLY A 245 -10.84 23.57 -15.09
C GLY A 245 -9.46 23.50 -14.41
N VAL A 246 -9.49 23.13 -13.13
CA VAL A 246 -8.32 23.02 -12.25
C VAL A 246 -7.48 21.78 -12.54
N LYS A 247 -6.20 21.78 -12.14
CA LYS A 247 -5.23 20.70 -12.41
C LYS A 247 -5.76 19.30 -12.06
N ALA A 248 -6.46 19.14 -10.94
CA ALA A 248 -7.04 17.86 -10.53
C ALA A 248 -8.08 17.33 -11.52
N ALA A 249 -8.93 18.20 -12.07
CA ALA A 249 -9.94 17.82 -13.06
C ALA A 249 -9.31 17.41 -14.40
N LEU A 250 -8.24 18.10 -14.81
CA LEU A 250 -7.49 17.75 -16.02
C LEU A 250 -6.80 16.39 -15.88
N LYS A 251 -6.18 16.11 -14.73
CA LYS A 251 -5.58 14.80 -14.43
C LYS A 251 -6.62 13.68 -14.48
N LYS A 252 -7.75 13.87 -13.77
CA LYS A 252 -8.82 12.87 -13.72
C LYS A 252 -9.33 12.54 -15.12
N ARG A 253 -9.61 13.56 -15.95
CA ARG A 253 -10.05 13.35 -17.34
C ARG A 253 -9.04 12.59 -18.20
N LEU A 254 -7.74 12.91 -18.06
CA LEU A 254 -6.71 12.24 -18.83
C LEU A 254 -6.58 10.76 -18.44
N ILE A 255 -6.62 10.45 -17.13
CA ILE A 255 -6.59 9.06 -16.63
C ILE A 255 -7.82 8.29 -17.11
N ASP A 256 -9.01 8.88 -16.97
CA ASP A 256 -10.28 8.25 -17.36
C ASP A 256 -10.33 7.92 -18.86
N ALA A 257 -9.85 8.84 -19.71
CA ALA A 257 -9.74 8.62 -21.15
C ALA A 257 -8.76 7.48 -21.50
N MET A 258 -7.65 7.37 -20.77
CA MET A 258 -6.67 6.30 -21.00
C MET A 258 -7.19 4.93 -20.52
N SER A 259 -7.85 4.87 -19.37
CA SER A 259 -8.49 3.65 -18.89
C SER A 259 -9.58 3.16 -19.85
N ARG A 260 -10.33 4.09 -20.45
CA ARG A 260 -11.33 3.76 -21.47
C ARG A 260 -10.70 3.23 -22.76
N ALA A 261 -9.64 3.88 -23.25
CA ALA A 261 -8.92 3.41 -24.44
C ALA A 261 -8.33 2.00 -24.27
N MET A 262 -7.86 1.65 -23.06
CA MET A 262 -7.37 0.30 -22.77
C MET A 262 -8.48 -0.77 -22.82
N LEU A 263 -9.72 -0.42 -22.48
CA LEU A 263 -10.85 -1.35 -22.53
C LEU A 263 -11.34 -1.58 -23.98
N ASP A 264 -11.20 -0.59 -24.86
CA ASP A 264 -11.63 -0.66 -26.25
C ASP A 264 -10.61 -1.40 -27.16
N ASP A 265 -9.35 -1.54 -26.75
CA ASP A 265 -8.28 -2.27 -27.49
C ASP A 265 -8.42 -3.81 -27.41
N ASP A 266 -9.28 -4.36 -26.54
CA ASP A 266 -9.49 -5.81 -26.34
C ASP A 266 -10.64 -6.41 -27.19
N THR A 267 -11.31 -5.61 -28.02
CA THR A 267 -12.40 -6.03 -28.93
C THR A 267 -11.99 -6.03 -30.40
#